data_AF-A0A973UNA9-F1
#
_entry.id   AF-A0A973UNA9-F1
#
_cell.length_a   1.000
_cell.length_b   1.000
_cell.length_c   1.000
_cell.angle_alpha   90.00
_cell.angle_beta   90.00
_cell.angle_gamma   90.00
#
_symmetry.space_group_name_H-M   'P 1'
#
loop_
_entity.id
_entity.type
_entity.pdbx_description
1 polymer ?
#
loop_
_entity_poly.entity_id
_entity_poly.type
_entity_poly.pdbx_seq_one_letter_code
_entity_poly.pdbx_strand_id
1 'polypeptide(L)'
;VTLGTTQSGSTYNLTDGARGGHKTYNLNRGTSGTGTLFSGADDIWGNGNPSNLETAGADAHYGAALTWDYYKNVHGRSGIRGDGVGAYSRVHYGNNYVNAFWSDSCFCMTYGDGSGNTHPLTSIDVAGHEMTHGVTSNTAGLVYSGESGGLNEATSDIFGSTVEFYANNASDVGDYLIGEEIDINGDGTPLRYMDKPSKDGASKDAWYSGIGSIDVHYSSGPANHFFYLLSEGSGTKTINGVTYNSPTSDGLPVTGIGRDKAEKIWFRALTTKFTSNTNYSGARTGTLAAAGELYGTTSTEYKAVQDAWAGVNVGTRSDGGGGGGTSFESGTDVSIPDNGAAVTSPITVSGRTGNAPSNLQVAVDIVHTYIGDLKVDLVAPDGTAYTLKGYGTGGSSDNLNATYTVNASSEVANGVWQLRVQDNAAIDTGYINSWKLTFP
;
A
#
# COMPACT_ATOMS: atom_id res chain seq x y z
N VAL A 1 4.66 -30.27 -15.18
CA VAL A 1 4.26 -30.22 -13.74
C VAL A 1 3.36 -31.41 -13.42
N THR A 2 3.11 -31.71 -12.14
CA THR A 2 2.13 -32.76 -11.74
C THR A 2 0.84 -32.09 -11.31
N LEU A 3 -0.31 -32.58 -11.79
CA LEU A 3 -1.64 -32.06 -11.48
C LEU A 3 -2.36 -32.97 -10.47
N GLY A 4 -3.23 -32.38 -9.65
CA GLY A 4 -4.13 -33.14 -8.78
C GLY A 4 -5.33 -33.65 -9.58
N THR A 5 -5.37 -34.93 -9.92
CA THR A 5 -6.46 -35.50 -10.72
C THR A 5 -7.21 -36.59 -9.96
N THR A 6 -8.40 -36.93 -10.44
CA THR A 6 -9.21 -38.00 -9.86
C THR A 6 -9.52 -39.03 -10.94
N GLN A 7 -9.20 -40.29 -10.66
CA GLN A 7 -9.63 -41.42 -11.47
C GLN A 7 -11.11 -41.75 -11.19
N SER A 8 -11.92 -41.85 -12.24
CA SER A 8 -13.33 -42.23 -12.17
C SER A 8 -13.61 -43.35 -13.18
N GLY A 9 -13.59 -44.61 -12.70
CA GLY A 9 -13.68 -45.77 -13.59
C GLY A 9 -12.43 -45.91 -14.46
N SER A 10 -12.61 -45.91 -15.79
CA SER A 10 -11.51 -45.99 -16.75
C SER A 10 -11.04 -44.64 -17.28
N THR A 11 -11.50 -43.53 -16.70
CA THR A 11 -11.11 -42.16 -17.10
C THR A 11 -10.50 -41.40 -15.94
N TYR A 12 -9.72 -40.38 -16.26
CA TYR A 12 -9.22 -39.37 -15.33
C TYR A 12 -9.93 -38.06 -15.58
N ASN A 13 -10.02 -37.21 -14.56
CA ASN A 13 -10.56 -35.86 -14.71
C ASN A 13 -9.80 -34.87 -13.84
N LEU A 14 -9.83 -33.59 -14.24
CA LEU A 14 -9.23 -32.48 -13.52
C LEU A 14 -10.06 -32.08 -12.28
N THR A 15 -10.11 -32.99 -11.31
CA THR A 15 -10.60 -32.76 -9.95
C THR A 15 -9.46 -33.01 -8.95
N ASP A 16 -9.08 -31.97 -8.21
CA ASP A 16 -8.05 -32.05 -7.17
C ASP A 16 -8.69 -32.31 -5.80
N GLY A 17 -8.74 -33.58 -5.41
CA GLY A 17 -9.25 -34.00 -4.11
C GLY A 17 -8.37 -33.57 -2.91
N ALA A 18 -7.10 -33.24 -3.13
CA ALA A 18 -6.17 -32.85 -2.05
C ALA A 18 -6.34 -31.37 -1.65
N ARG A 19 -6.88 -30.54 -2.55
CA ARG A 19 -6.99 -29.07 -2.40
C ARG A 19 -8.44 -28.58 -2.43
N GLY A 20 -9.25 -29.14 -1.52
CA GLY A 20 -10.64 -28.71 -1.34
C GLY A 20 -11.59 -29.12 -2.46
N GLY A 21 -11.18 -30.04 -3.34
CA GLY A 21 -12.02 -30.53 -4.44
C GLY A 21 -12.12 -29.56 -5.61
N HIS A 22 -11.09 -28.74 -5.85
CA HIS A 22 -11.03 -27.84 -7.02
C HIS A 22 -11.22 -28.62 -8.33
N LYS A 23 -11.89 -27.99 -9.29
CA LYS A 23 -12.21 -28.58 -10.61
C LYS A 23 -11.90 -27.62 -11.74
N THR A 24 -11.52 -28.14 -12.90
CA THR A 24 -11.33 -27.31 -14.11
C THR A 24 -12.25 -27.73 -15.25
N TYR A 25 -12.96 -26.75 -15.81
CA TYR A 25 -13.97 -26.94 -16.84
C TYR A 25 -13.61 -26.23 -18.15
N ASN A 26 -13.95 -26.86 -19.26
CA ASN A 26 -13.93 -26.29 -20.60
C ASN A 26 -15.29 -25.66 -20.91
N LEU A 27 -15.34 -24.34 -21.12
CA LEU A 27 -16.57 -23.66 -21.55
C LEU A 27 -16.86 -23.80 -23.05
N ASN A 28 -15.91 -24.28 -23.83
CA ASN A 28 -16.02 -24.49 -25.27
C ASN A 28 -16.58 -23.26 -25.99
N ARG A 29 -15.99 -22.09 -25.71
CA ARG A 29 -16.38 -20.77 -26.24
C ARG A 29 -17.73 -20.24 -25.73
N GLY A 30 -18.36 -20.93 -24.78
CA GLY A 30 -19.52 -20.42 -24.07
C GLY A 30 -19.15 -19.26 -23.14
N THR A 31 -20.16 -18.44 -22.81
CA THR A 31 -20.04 -17.29 -21.90
C THR A 31 -20.90 -17.42 -20.64
N SER A 32 -21.47 -18.60 -20.40
CA SER A 32 -22.30 -18.88 -19.23
C SER A 32 -22.25 -20.35 -18.84
N GLY A 33 -22.76 -20.67 -17.64
CA GLY A 33 -22.73 -22.01 -17.07
C GLY A 33 -21.35 -22.40 -16.52
N THR A 34 -21.25 -23.65 -16.08
CA THR A 34 -20.02 -24.22 -15.53
C THR A 34 -19.08 -24.73 -16.63
N GLY A 35 -19.63 -25.28 -17.72
CA GLY A 35 -18.87 -25.95 -18.77
C GLY A 35 -18.76 -27.46 -18.55
N THR A 36 -17.91 -28.11 -19.35
CA THR A 36 -17.66 -29.56 -19.28
C THR A 36 -16.38 -29.82 -18.51
N LEU A 37 -16.42 -30.69 -17.50
CA LEU A 37 -15.23 -31.07 -16.74
C LEU A 37 -14.22 -31.72 -17.69
N PHE A 38 -12.96 -31.28 -17.64
CA PHE A 38 -11.91 -31.97 -18.40
C PHE A 38 -11.79 -33.42 -17.93
N SER A 39 -11.93 -34.36 -18.86
CA SER A 39 -11.86 -35.79 -18.61
C SER A 39 -11.21 -36.51 -19.80
N GLY A 40 -10.33 -37.48 -19.53
CA GLY A 40 -9.55 -38.21 -20.54
C GLY A 40 -9.36 -39.69 -20.20
N ALA A 41 -8.84 -40.48 -21.14
CA ALA A 41 -8.56 -41.90 -20.94
C ALA A 41 -7.22 -42.15 -20.24
N ASP A 42 -6.31 -41.18 -20.30
CA ASP A 42 -5.02 -41.14 -19.63
C ASP A 42 -4.99 -39.97 -18.63
N ASP A 43 -3.89 -39.90 -17.87
CA ASP A 43 -3.64 -38.84 -16.89
C ASP A 43 -2.51 -37.92 -17.37
N ILE A 44 -2.57 -37.55 -18.64
CA ILE A 44 -1.63 -36.65 -19.31
C ILE A 44 -2.45 -35.50 -19.87
N TRP A 45 -2.16 -34.27 -19.43
CA TRP A 45 -2.99 -33.10 -19.73
C TRP A 45 -2.20 -32.05 -20.48
N GLY A 46 -2.66 -31.71 -21.68
CA GLY A 46 -2.05 -30.69 -22.51
C GLY A 46 -0.70 -31.09 -23.09
N ASN A 47 -0.14 -30.20 -23.89
CA ASN A 47 1.17 -30.40 -24.53
C ASN A 47 2.03 -29.13 -24.59
N GLY A 48 1.63 -28.09 -23.84
CA GLY A 48 2.29 -26.79 -23.83
C GLY A 48 1.99 -25.93 -25.06
N ASN A 49 1.18 -26.40 -26.02
CA ASN A 49 0.72 -25.59 -27.14
C ASN A 49 -0.68 -25.01 -26.83
N PRO A 50 -0.90 -23.70 -26.98
CA PRO A 50 -2.20 -23.06 -26.77
C PRO A 50 -3.35 -23.61 -27.63
N SER A 51 -3.04 -24.18 -28.81
CA SER A 51 -4.05 -24.81 -29.68
C SER A 51 -4.59 -26.13 -29.13
N ASN A 52 -3.87 -26.77 -28.19
CA ASN A 52 -4.39 -27.89 -27.43
C ASN A 52 -5.21 -27.34 -26.25
N LEU A 53 -6.52 -27.60 -26.26
CA LEU A 53 -7.46 -27.09 -25.25
C LEU A 53 -7.12 -27.56 -23.82
N GLU A 54 -6.52 -28.75 -23.67
CA GLU A 54 -6.12 -29.23 -22.34
C GLU A 54 -4.94 -28.45 -21.78
N THR A 55 -4.13 -27.77 -22.61
CA THR A 55 -3.02 -26.94 -22.11
C THR A 55 -3.54 -25.83 -21.20
N ALA A 56 -4.50 -25.03 -21.66
CA ALA A 56 -5.12 -23.99 -20.81
C ALA A 56 -5.80 -24.59 -19.58
N GLY A 57 -6.45 -25.76 -19.74
CA GLY A 57 -7.05 -26.49 -18.63
C GLY A 57 -6.03 -26.94 -17.58
N ALA A 58 -4.88 -27.46 -18.02
CA ALA A 58 -3.76 -27.88 -17.17
C ALA A 58 -3.15 -26.68 -16.44
N ASP A 59 -2.92 -25.57 -17.13
CA ASP A 59 -2.34 -24.35 -16.57
C ASP A 59 -3.26 -23.74 -15.50
N ALA A 60 -4.55 -23.56 -15.82
CA ALA A 60 -5.54 -23.06 -14.85
C ALA A 60 -5.72 -23.99 -13.64
N HIS A 61 -5.54 -25.30 -13.84
CA HIS A 61 -5.61 -26.29 -12.75
C HIS A 61 -4.37 -26.23 -11.87
N TYR A 62 -3.19 -26.12 -12.48
CA TYR A 62 -1.92 -25.98 -11.78
C TYR A 62 -1.83 -24.67 -10.99
N GLY A 63 -2.20 -23.54 -11.61
CA GLY A 63 -2.23 -22.23 -10.98
C GLY A 63 -3.13 -22.22 -9.73
N ALA A 64 -4.35 -22.76 -9.83
CA ALA A 64 -5.25 -22.87 -8.68
C ALA A 64 -4.66 -23.74 -7.54
N ALA A 65 -4.01 -24.85 -7.88
CA ALA A 65 -3.35 -25.72 -6.91
C ALA A 65 -2.17 -25.03 -6.22
N LEU A 66 -1.34 -24.29 -6.98
CA LEU A 66 -0.24 -23.49 -6.45
C LEU A 66 -0.73 -22.39 -5.52
N THR A 67 -1.73 -21.63 -5.93
CA THR A 67 -2.29 -20.54 -5.11
C THR A 67 -2.90 -21.08 -3.82
N TRP A 68 -3.60 -22.22 -3.88
CA TRP A 68 -4.09 -22.91 -2.69
C TRP A 68 -2.95 -23.26 -1.73
N ASP A 69 -1.89 -23.89 -2.24
CA ASP A 69 -0.74 -24.30 -1.43
C ASP A 69 -0.01 -23.10 -0.84
N TYR A 70 0.15 -22.01 -1.60
CA TYR A 70 0.67 -20.74 -1.12
C TYR A 70 -0.14 -20.24 0.08
N TYR A 71 -1.45 -19.98 -0.09
CA TYR A 71 -2.28 -19.45 0.99
C TYR A 71 -2.29 -20.36 2.22
N LYS A 72 -2.29 -21.68 2.02
CA LYS A 72 -2.27 -22.65 3.12
C LYS A 72 -0.94 -22.65 3.86
N ASN A 73 0.18 -22.77 3.15
CA ASN A 73 1.50 -22.98 3.76
C ASN A 73 2.12 -21.68 4.26
N VAL A 74 1.85 -20.58 3.55
CA VAL A 74 2.43 -19.27 3.83
C VAL A 74 1.57 -18.50 4.82
N HIS A 75 0.24 -18.55 4.67
CA HIS A 75 -0.68 -17.72 5.46
C HIS A 75 -1.60 -18.51 6.40
N GLY A 76 -1.52 -19.84 6.38
CA GLY A 76 -2.39 -20.69 7.20
C GLY A 76 -3.86 -20.71 6.74
N ARG A 77 -4.18 -20.18 5.56
CA ARG A 77 -5.55 -20.09 5.04
C ARG A 77 -5.87 -21.29 4.17
N SER A 78 -6.83 -22.11 4.60
CA SER A 78 -7.29 -23.27 3.81
C SER A 78 -8.43 -22.87 2.86
N GLY A 79 -8.08 -22.59 1.60
CA GLY A 79 -9.03 -22.17 0.56
C GLY A 79 -9.47 -20.73 0.64
N ILE A 80 -10.25 -20.29 -0.35
CA ILE A 80 -10.64 -18.88 -0.51
C ILE A 80 -11.38 -18.34 0.71
N ARG A 81 -12.26 -19.13 1.33
CA ARG A 81 -13.03 -18.78 2.53
C ARG A 81 -12.33 -19.12 3.85
N GLY A 82 -11.23 -19.87 3.80
CA GLY A 82 -10.63 -20.46 5.00
C GLY A 82 -11.39 -21.66 5.56
N ASP A 83 -12.35 -22.21 4.82
CA ASP A 83 -13.23 -23.33 5.23
C ASP A 83 -12.80 -24.68 4.64
N GLY A 84 -11.70 -24.72 3.88
CA GLY A 84 -11.23 -25.94 3.23
C GLY A 84 -11.98 -26.33 1.96
N VAL A 85 -12.83 -25.45 1.40
CA VAL A 85 -13.54 -25.70 0.14
C VAL A 85 -12.84 -25.00 -1.03
N GLY A 86 -12.61 -25.76 -2.11
CA GLY A 86 -12.01 -25.27 -3.36
C GLY A 86 -13.02 -24.51 -4.23
N ALA A 87 -12.55 -23.45 -4.89
CA ALA A 87 -13.23 -22.88 -6.05
C ALA A 87 -13.06 -23.79 -7.27
N TYR A 88 -13.67 -23.43 -8.40
CA TYR A 88 -13.38 -24.09 -9.67
C TYR A 88 -12.89 -23.09 -10.72
N SER A 89 -12.17 -23.60 -11.72
CA SER A 89 -11.65 -22.84 -12.86
C SER A 89 -12.46 -23.13 -14.12
N ARG A 90 -12.69 -22.13 -14.94
CA ARG A 90 -13.30 -22.24 -16.27
C ARG A 90 -12.36 -21.66 -17.32
N VAL A 91 -12.01 -22.41 -18.35
CA VAL A 91 -11.18 -21.93 -19.47
C VAL A 91 -11.95 -21.95 -20.78
N HIS A 92 -11.41 -21.31 -21.81
CA HIS A 92 -12.05 -21.12 -23.11
C HIS A 92 -13.37 -20.35 -23.00
N TYR A 93 -13.41 -19.35 -22.12
CA TYR A 93 -14.53 -18.43 -21.99
C TYR A 93 -14.63 -17.52 -23.21
N GLY A 94 -15.79 -17.55 -23.86
CA GLY A 94 -16.05 -16.75 -25.05
C GLY A 94 -15.11 -17.08 -26.23
N ASN A 95 -15.09 -16.18 -27.21
CA ASN A 95 -14.25 -16.28 -28.39
C ASN A 95 -13.48 -14.99 -28.57
N ASN A 96 -12.15 -15.08 -28.70
CA ASN A 96 -11.25 -13.94 -28.76
C ASN A 96 -11.40 -13.02 -27.53
N TYR A 97 -11.64 -13.63 -26.36
CA TYR A 97 -11.90 -12.89 -25.13
C TYR A 97 -10.58 -12.57 -24.42
N VAL A 98 -10.27 -11.28 -24.35
CA VAL A 98 -9.01 -10.75 -23.83
C VAL A 98 -9.21 -10.32 -22.38
N ASN A 99 -9.61 -11.25 -21.52
CA ASN A 99 -9.68 -11.03 -20.08
C ASN A 99 -9.75 -12.35 -19.29
N ALA A 100 -9.39 -12.27 -18.01
CA ALA A 100 -9.69 -13.25 -16.98
C ALA A 100 -10.49 -12.56 -15.86
N PHE A 101 -11.22 -13.34 -15.05
CA PHE A 101 -11.96 -12.78 -13.92
C PHE A 101 -12.34 -13.83 -12.87
N TRP A 102 -12.36 -13.38 -11.61
CA TRP A 102 -13.11 -13.99 -10.51
C TRP A 102 -14.60 -13.62 -10.55
N SER A 103 -15.46 -14.54 -10.11
CA SER A 103 -16.85 -14.21 -9.81
C SER A 103 -17.35 -14.87 -8.54
N ASP A 104 -17.78 -14.04 -7.58
CA ASP A 104 -18.43 -14.50 -6.35
C ASP A 104 -19.73 -15.28 -6.62
N SER A 105 -20.43 -14.96 -7.71
CA SER A 105 -21.73 -15.57 -8.06
C SER A 105 -21.64 -17.07 -8.31
N CYS A 106 -20.56 -17.50 -8.95
CA CYS A 106 -20.26 -18.91 -9.21
C CYS A 106 -19.19 -19.47 -8.27
N PHE A 107 -18.51 -18.61 -7.51
CA PHE A 107 -17.33 -18.93 -6.73
C PHE A 107 -16.24 -19.59 -7.60
N CYS A 108 -15.87 -18.91 -8.68
CA CYS A 108 -15.03 -19.49 -9.73
C CYS A 108 -14.13 -18.47 -10.44
N MET A 109 -12.94 -18.91 -10.85
CA MET A 109 -12.06 -18.19 -11.77
C MET A 109 -12.39 -18.54 -13.21
N THR A 110 -12.27 -17.58 -14.12
CA THR A 110 -12.67 -17.74 -15.52
C THR A 110 -11.67 -17.07 -16.45
N TYR A 111 -11.24 -17.79 -17.47
CA TYR A 111 -10.14 -17.38 -18.34
C TYR A 111 -10.59 -17.40 -19.80
N GLY A 112 -10.37 -16.29 -20.49
CA GLY A 112 -10.41 -16.21 -21.94
C GLY A 112 -9.13 -16.74 -22.58
N ASP A 113 -9.18 -16.84 -23.91
CA ASP A 113 -8.06 -17.35 -24.72
C ASP A 113 -7.22 -16.25 -25.38
N GLY A 114 -7.47 -14.99 -25.01
CA GLY A 114 -6.75 -13.85 -25.56
C GLY A 114 -7.13 -13.54 -27.00
N SER A 115 -6.42 -12.58 -27.58
CA SER A 115 -6.59 -12.22 -28.99
C SER A 115 -6.15 -13.39 -29.88
N GLY A 116 -6.88 -13.63 -30.96
CA GLY A 116 -6.73 -14.79 -31.83
C GLY A 116 -7.09 -16.15 -31.21
N ASN A 117 -7.48 -16.21 -29.92
CA ASN A 117 -7.49 -17.44 -29.12
C ASN A 117 -6.13 -18.15 -29.06
N THR A 118 -5.02 -17.40 -29.08
CA THR A 118 -3.67 -17.98 -29.11
C THR A 118 -2.92 -17.86 -27.79
N HIS A 119 -3.41 -17.05 -26.84
CA HIS A 119 -2.74 -16.80 -25.56
C HIS A 119 -3.78 -16.89 -24.42
N PRO A 120 -4.13 -18.12 -23.98
CA PRO A 120 -4.93 -18.31 -22.78
C PRO A 120 -4.36 -17.55 -21.59
N LEU A 121 -5.23 -16.79 -20.91
CA LEU A 121 -4.85 -15.93 -19.78
C LEU A 121 -4.72 -16.77 -18.51
N THR A 122 -3.87 -17.79 -18.52
CA THR A 122 -3.75 -18.82 -17.47
C THR A 122 -2.37 -18.88 -16.83
N SER A 123 -1.56 -17.83 -16.94
CA SER A 123 -0.26 -17.73 -16.24
C SER A 123 -0.42 -17.82 -14.72
N ILE A 124 0.69 -18.11 -14.03
CA ILE A 124 0.67 -18.40 -12.58
C ILE A 124 0.19 -17.17 -11.80
N ASP A 125 0.73 -16.00 -12.11
CA ASP A 125 0.34 -14.74 -11.49
C ASP A 125 -1.11 -14.37 -11.77
N VAL A 126 -1.63 -14.56 -12.99
CA VAL A 126 -3.04 -14.32 -13.35
C VAL A 126 -3.95 -15.29 -12.61
N ALA A 127 -3.59 -16.58 -12.51
CA ALA A 127 -4.36 -17.52 -11.71
C ALA A 127 -4.37 -17.14 -10.22
N GLY A 128 -3.22 -16.72 -9.69
CA GLY A 128 -3.07 -16.20 -8.34
C GLY A 128 -3.86 -14.92 -8.09
N HIS A 129 -3.86 -14.00 -9.05
CA HIS A 129 -4.60 -12.74 -9.07
C HIS A 129 -6.10 -13.00 -8.99
N GLU A 130 -6.65 -13.83 -9.89
CA GLU A 130 -8.08 -14.14 -9.89
C GLU A 130 -8.53 -14.85 -8.61
N MET A 131 -7.77 -15.83 -8.14
CA MET A 131 -8.11 -16.52 -6.89
C MET A 131 -8.03 -15.57 -5.67
N THR A 132 -7.15 -14.55 -5.73
CA THR A 132 -7.01 -13.54 -4.69
C THR A 132 -8.17 -12.55 -4.64
N HIS A 133 -8.83 -12.22 -5.76
CA HIS A 133 -10.09 -11.48 -5.69
C HIS A 133 -11.13 -12.18 -4.81
N GLY A 134 -11.20 -13.52 -4.89
CA GLY A 134 -12.04 -14.32 -4.00
C GLY A 134 -11.59 -14.24 -2.54
N VAL A 135 -10.29 -14.23 -2.26
CA VAL A 135 -9.78 -14.04 -0.88
C VAL A 135 -10.18 -12.67 -0.36
N THR A 136 -10.04 -11.62 -1.18
CA THR A 136 -10.47 -10.25 -0.85
C THR A 136 -11.97 -10.20 -0.57
N SER A 137 -12.82 -10.81 -1.39
CA SER A 137 -14.28 -10.81 -1.20
C SER A 137 -14.73 -11.55 0.06
N ASN A 138 -13.94 -12.53 0.53
CA ASN A 138 -14.21 -13.31 1.74
C ASN A 138 -13.38 -12.85 2.97
N THR A 139 -12.80 -11.66 2.91
CA THR A 139 -12.04 -11.03 4.00
C THR A 139 -12.43 -9.55 4.15
N ALA A 140 -11.65 -8.62 3.61
CA ALA A 140 -11.91 -7.18 3.68
C ALA A 140 -13.17 -6.77 2.91
N GLY A 141 -13.53 -7.52 1.86
CA GLY A 141 -14.65 -7.21 0.99
C GLY A 141 -14.49 -5.87 0.26
N LEU A 142 -13.25 -5.52 -0.14
CA LEU A 142 -12.94 -4.25 -0.79
C LEU A 142 -13.85 -4.01 -1.98
N VAL A 143 -14.66 -2.94 -1.93
CA VAL A 143 -15.58 -2.58 -3.00
C VAL A 143 -14.77 -2.24 -4.24
N TYR A 144 -15.17 -2.81 -5.37
CA TYR A 144 -14.50 -2.67 -6.67
C TYR A 144 -14.80 -1.30 -7.34
N SER A 145 -14.51 -0.22 -6.63
CA SER A 145 -14.71 1.16 -7.04
C SER A 145 -13.85 2.10 -6.19
N GLY A 146 -13.47 3.25 -6.73
CA GLY A 146 -12.67 4.22 -5.99
C GLY A 146 -11.32 3.67 -5.54
N GLU A 147 -10.82 4.20 -4.42
CA GLU A 147 -9.56 3.74 -3.85
C GLU A 147 -9.63 2.29 -3.33
N SER A 148 -10.80 1.84 -2.85
CA SER A 148 -10.96 0.44 -2.43
C SER A 148 -10.86 -0.52 -3.62
N GLY A 149 -11.29 -0.08 -4.81
CA GLY A 149 -11.15 -0.86 -6.03
C GLY A 149 -9.69 -0.96 -6.48
N GLY A 150 -8.94 0.14 -6.46
CA GLY A 150 -7.50 0.11 -6.70
C GLY A 150 -6.74 -0.77 -5.70
N LEU A 151 -7.13 -0.75 -4.42
CA LEU A 151 -6.58 -1.66 -3.41
C LEU A 151 -6.99 -3.12 -3.61
N ASN A 152 -8.17 -3.38 -4.18
CA ASN A 152 -8.62 -4.74 -4.53
C ASN A 152 -7.73 -5.31 -5.65
N GLU A 153 -7.56 -4.56 -6.74
CA GLU A 153 -6.64 -4.88 -7.84
C GLU A 153 -5.20 -5.08 -7.36
N ALA A 154 -4.68 -4.13 -6.58
CA ALA A 154 -3.31 -4.23 -6.06
C ALA A 154 -3.12 -5.44 -5.14
N THR A 155 -4.14 -5.80 -4.35
CA THR A 155 -4.08 -7.01 -3.51
C THR A 155 -3.94 -8.26 -4.37
N SER A 156 -4.67 -8.33 -5.49
CA SER A 156 -4.58 -9.43 -6.44
C SER A 156 -3.22 -9.48 -7.15
N ASP A 157 -2.66 -8.35 -7.57
CA ASP A 157 -1.30 -8.28 -8.14
C ASP A 157 -0.24 -8.72 -7.11
N ILE A 158 -0.31 -8.20 -5.89
CA ILE A 158 0.61 -8.55 -4.79
C ILE A 158 0.64 -10.06 -4.57
N PHE A 159 -0.53 -10.69 -4.42
CA PHE A 159 -0.56 -12.11 -4.15
C PHE A 159 -0.33 -12.96 -5.40
N GLY A 160 -0.69 -12.50 -6.60
CA GLY A 160 -0.29 -13.12 -7.87
C GLY A 160 1.23 -13.26 -7.98
N SER A 161 1.95 -12.15 -7.85
CA SER A 161 3.42 -12.12 -7.85
C SER A 161 4.02 -13.01 -6.74
N THR A 162 3.51 -12.94 -5.51
CA THR A 162 4.05 -13.79 -4.42
C THR A 162 3.77 -15.28 -4.63
N VAL A 163 2.69 -15.66 -5.31
CA VAL A 163 2.40 -17.05 -5.71
C VAL A 163 3.42 -17.52 -6.75
N GLU A 164 3.79 -16.67 -7.71
CA GLU A 164 4.82 -16.98 -8.70
C GLU A 164 6.21 -17.16 -8.05
N PHE A 165 6.58 -16.26 -7.13
CA PHE A 165 7.76 -16.46 -6.28
C PHE A 165 7.72 -17.76 -5.49
N TYR A 166 6.56 -18.12 -4.94
CA TYR A 166 6.38 -19.37 -4.19
C TYR A 166 6.46 -20.62 -5.09
N ALA A 167 5.98 -20.52 -6.32
CA ALA A 167 6.02 -21.60 -7.29
C ALA A 167 7.47 -22.02 -7.60
N ASN A 168 8.42 -21.06 -7.52
CA ASN A 168 9.84 -21.27 -7.79
C ASN A 168 10.04 -22.05 -9.11
N ASN A 169 9.27 -21.66 -10.11
CA ASN A 169 9.29 -22.26 -11.43
C ASN A 169 10.52 -21.69 -12.19
N ALA A 170 11.23 -22.56 -12.90
CA ALA A 170 12.43 -22.16 -13.64
C ALA A 170 12.10 -21.57 -15.02
N SER A 171 10.90 -21.83 -15.54
CA SER A 171 10.42 -21.32 -16.83
C SER A 171 9.71 -19.97 -16.71
N ASP A 172 9.06 -19.75 -15.57
CA ASP A 172 8.35 -18.54 -15.19
C ASP A 172 8.87 -18.19 -13.79
N VAL A 173 9.90 -17.36 -13.75
CA VAL A 173 10.65 -17.10 -12.51
C VAL A 173 9.94 -15.99 -11.75
N GLY A 174 9.67 -16.23 -10.47
CA GLY A 174 9.02 -15.23 -9.62
C GLY A 174 9.60 -13.82 -9.79
N ASP A 175 8.75 -12.89 -10.17
CA ASP A 175 9.11 -11.52 -10.43
C ASP A 175 7.99 -10.52 -10.04
N TYR A 176 8.19 -9.23 -10.32
CA TYR A 176 7.29 -8.13 -9.95
C TYR A 176 6.66 -7.46 -11.20
N LEU A 177 6.65 -8.20 -12.30
CA LEU A 177 5.86 -7.94 -13.49
C LEU A 177 4.51 -8.67 -13.31
N ILE A 178 3.51 -8.24 -14.08
CA ILE A 178 2.19 -8.87 -14.05
C ILE A 178 1.77 -9.12 -15.48
N GLY A 179 1.46 -10.37 -15.80
CA GLY A 179 0.94 -10.82 -17.09
C GLY A 179 1.93 -10.76 -18.24
N GLU A 180 3.23 -10.86 -17.98
CA GLU A 180 4.28 -11.03 -19.02
C GLU A 180 4.08 -12.32 -19.82
N GLU A 181 3.75 -13.44 -19.17
CA GLU A 181 3.59 -14.73 -19.86
C GLU A 181 2.30 -14.83 -20.72
N ILE A 182 1.30 -13.98 -20.48
CA ILE A 182 0.06 -13.97 -21.29
C ILE A 182 0.17 -13.10 -22.56
N ASP A 183 1.25 -12.33 -22.70
CA ASP A 183 1.57 -11.46 -23.85
C ASP A 183 0.35 -10.73 -24.44
N ILE A 184 -0.43 -10.08 -23.57
CA ILE A 184 -1.70 -9.43 -23.95
C ILE A 184 -1.49 -8.30 -24.96
N ASN A 185 -0.31 -7.66 -24.93
CA ASN A 185 0.11 -6.61 -25.85
C ASN A 185 0.66 -7.14 -27.17
N GLY A 186 1.07 -8.42 -27.23
CA GLY A 186 1.66 -9.05 -28.41
C GLY A 186 3.09 -8.61 -28.72
N ASP A 187 3.77 -7.98 -27.77
CA ASP A 187 5.12 -7.45 -27.88
C ASP A 187 6.06 -7.95 -26.77
N GLY A 188 5.59 -8.89 -25.94
CA GLY A 188 6.31 -9.47 -24.81
C GLY A 188 6.45 -8.55 -23.61
N THR A 189 5.79 -7.39 -23.59
CA THR A 189 5.77 -6.52 -22.41
C THR A 189 4.70 -6.98 -21.42
N PRO A 190 4.98 -6.90 -20.10
CA PRO A 190 3.96 -7.18 -19.09
C PRO A 190 2.82 -6.17 -19.14
N LEU A 191 1.67 -6.60 -18.60
CA LEU A 191 0.49 -5.76 -18.45
C LEU A 191 0.71 -4.65 -17.41
N ARG A 192 1.36 -4.96 -16.29
CA ARG A 192 1.68 -3.99 -15.22
C ARG A 192 3.07 -4.22 -14.63
N TYR A 193 3.57 -3.20 -13.94
CA TYR A 193 4.86 -3.21 -13.25
C TYR A 193 4.65 -2.82 -11.79
N MET A 194 5.13 -3.60 -10.84
CA MET A 194 5.03 -3.19 -9.43
C MET A 194 6.15 -2.24 -9.01
N ASP A 195 7.34 -2.28 -9.64
CA ASP A 195 8.49 -1.43 -9.26
C ASP A 195 8.35 0.04 -9.65
N LYS A 196 7.68 0.28 -10.77
CA LYS A 196 7.37 1.61 -11.30
C LYS A 196 6.12 1.50 -12.20
N PRO A 197 4.91 1.54 -11.61
CA PRO A 197 3.64 1.33 -12.31
C PRO A 197 3.50 2.10 -13.63
N SER A 198 3.94 3.35 -13.68
CA SER A 198 3.84 4.20 -14.86
C SER A 198 4.56 3.69 -16.11
N LYS A 199 5.38 2.63 -16.01
CA LYS A 199 6.01 1.95 -17.16
C LYS A 199 4.98 1.34 -18.13
N ASP A 200 3.78 1.01 -17.66
CA ASP A 200 2.68 0.57 -18.52
C ASP A 200 1.98 1.74 -19.27
N GLY A 201 2.36 2.99 -18.98
CA GLY A 201 1.83 4.20 -19.61
C GLY A 201 0.54 4.75 -19.00
N ALA A 202 -0.10 4.07 -18.05
CA ALA A 202 -1.41 4.45 -17.50
C ALA A 202 -1.46 4.45 -15.96
N SER A 203 -0.87 3.45 -15.31
CA SER A 203 -0.85 3.29 -13.87
C SER A 203 -0.08 4.41 -13.17
N LYS A 204 -0.40 4.61 -11.89
CA LYS A 204 0.15 5.72 -11.10
C LYS A 204 1.20 5.22 -10.13
N ASP A 205 2.37 5.86 -10.15
CA ASP A 205 3.48 5.51 -9.24
C ASP A 205 3.19 5.89 -7.78
N ALA A 206 2.37 6.92 -7.55
CA ALA A 206 2.11 7.48 -6.24
C ALA A 206 0.67 7.97 -6.09
N TRP A 207 0.20 8.00 -4.84
CA TRP A 207 -1.14 8.46 -4.48
C TRP A 207 -1.28 9.98 -4.71
N TYR A 208 -2.47 10.39 -5.10
CA TYR A 208 -2.91 11.79 -5.13
C TYR A 208 -4.41 11.84 -4.84
N SER A 209 -4.93 12.98 -4.39
CA SER A 209 -6.31 13.12 -3.91
C SER A 209 -7.42 12.78 -4.92
N GLY A 210 -7.10 12.73 -6.22
CA GLY A 210 -8.04 12.37 -7.28
C GLY A 210 -7.93 10.91 -7.76
N ILE A 211 -7.09 10.08 -7.15
CA ILE A 211 -6.78 8.74 -7.65
C ILE A 211 -8.01 7.81 -7.66
N GLY A 212 -8.95 7.98 -6.72
CA GLY A 212 -10.19 7.20 -6.72
C GLY A 212 -11.13 7.47 -7.91
N SER A 213 -10.82 8.42 -8.80
CA SER A 213 -11.64 8.73 -9.98
C SER A 213 -11.14 8.08 -11.28
N ILE A 214 -9.99 7.42 -11.26
CA ILE A 214 -9.48 6.69 -12.44
C ILE A 214 -9.85 5.21 -12.35
N ASP A 215 -9.61 4.47 -13.43
CA ASP A 215 -9.82 3.03 -13.47
C ASP A 215 -9.05 2.31 -12.34
N VAL A 216 -9.68 1.28 -11.78
CA VAL A 216 -9.13 0.53 -10.63
C VAL A 216 -7.80 -0.14 -10.97
N HIS A 217 -7.62 -0.60 -12.21
CA HIS A 217 -6.38 -1.24 -12.66
C HIS A 217 -5.20 -0.26 -12.76
N TYR A 218 -5.46 1.05 -12.87
CA TYR A 218 -4.42 2.09 -12.89
C TYR A 218 -4.23 2.75 -11.53
N SER A 219 -5.31 2.86 -10.76
CA SER A 219 -5.26 3.35 -9.38
C SER A 219 -4.68 2.34 -8.41
N SER A 220 -4.52 1.06 -8.78
CA SER A 220 -3.79 0.03 -8.02
C SER A 220 -2.29 0.31 -7.89
N GLY A 221 -1.71 1.02 -8.88
CA GLY A 221 -0.29 1.30 -9.00
C GLY A 221 0.41 1.70 -7.70
N PRO A 222 -0.07 2.66 -6.89
CA PRO A 222 0.62 3.05 -5.68
C PRO A 222 0.69 1.95 -4.61
N ALA A 223 -0.27 1.02 -4.57
CA ALA A 223 -0.22 -0.11 -3.65
C ALA A 223 0.71 -1.22 -4.15
N ASN A 224 0.76 -1.46 -5.46
CA ASN A 224 1.78 -2.32 -6.09
C ASN A 224 3.19 -1.79 -5.80
N HIS A 225 3.37 -0.48 -5.98
CA HIS A 225 4.63 0.20 -5.74
C HIS A 225 5.02 0.23 -4.26
N PHE A 226 4.06 0.48 -3.36
CA PHE A 226 4.26 0.32 -1.93
C PHE A 226 4.79 -1.09 -1.59
N PHE A 227 4.17 -2.14 -2.14
CA PHE A 227 4.56 -3.50 -1.84
C PHE A 227 5.96 -3.84 -2.36
N TYR A 228 6.30 -3.40 -3.57
CA TYR A 228 7.67 -3.52 -4.09
C TYR A 228 8.67 -2.79 -3.19
N LEU A 229 8.42 -1.52 -2.84
CA LEU A 229 9.30 -0.72 -1.98
C LEU A 229 9.48 -1.36 -0.61
N LEU A 230 8.40 -1.86 0.00
CA LEU A 230 8.46 -2.55 1.29
C LEU A 230 9.24 -3.86 1.19
N SER A 231 9.09 -4.61 0.11
CA SER A 231 9.75 -5.90 -0.07
C SER A 231 11.24 -5.73 -0.40
N GLU A 232 11.55 -4.87 -1.37
CA GLU A 232 12.85 -4.87 -2.06
C GLU A 232 13.68 -3.60 -1.81
N GLY A 233 13.03 -2.52 -1.41
CA GLY A 233 13.61 -1.18 -1.28
C GLY A 233 13.57 -0.38 -2.58
N SER A 234 13.88 0.91 -2.48
CA SER A 234 14.00 1.82 -3.64
C SER A 234 15.34 1.67 -4.37
N GLY A 235 15.39 2.09 -5.63
CA GLY A 235 16.59 2.13 -6.45
C GLY A 235 16.74 0.92 -7.37
N THR A 236 17.94 0.75 -7.93
CA THR A 236 18.23 -0.35 -8.86
C THR A 236 18.45 -1.66 -8.13
N LYS A 237 17.75 -2.72 -8.55
CA LYS A 237 17.93 -4.08 -8.03
C LYS A 237 17.65 -5.11 -9.11
N THR A 238 18.42 -6.20 -9.14
CA THR A 238 18.15 -7.35 -10.00
C THR A 238 17.66 -8.51 -9.15
N ILE A 239 16.50 -9.07 -9.49
CA ILE A 239 15.86 -10.18 -8.79
C ILE A 239 15.51 -11.22 -9.85
N ASN A 240 15.98 -12.46 -9.66
CA ASN A 240 15.75 -13.57 -10.58
C ASN A 240 16.06 -13.27 -12.07
N GLY A 241 16.99 -12.34 -12.34
CA GLY A 241 17.37 -11.94 -13.70
C GLY A 241 16.61 -10.72 -14.24
N VAL A 242 15.53 -10.29 -13.60
CA VAL A 242 14.79 -9.07 -13.94
C VAL A 242 15.40 -7.87 -13.22
N THR A 243 15.66 -6.78 -13.94
CA THR A 243 16.24 -5.56 -13.37
C THR A 243 15.18 -4.49 -13.20
N TYR A 244 15.06 -4.01 -11.97
CA TYR A 244 14.13 -3.00 -11.52
C TYR A 244 14.87 -1.70 -11.21
N ASN A 245 14.15 -0.58 -11.30
CA ASN A 245 14.64 0.72 -10.85
C ASN A 245 13.46 1.52 -10.28
N SER A 246 13.22 1.33 -8.99
CA SER A 246 12.03 1.84 -8.31
C SER A 246 12.31 3.20 -7.63
N PRO A 247 11.75 4.31 -8.15
CA PRO A 247 11.89 5.62 -7.52
C PRO A 247 10.92 5.77 -6.34
N THR A 248 11.07 6.83 -5.56
CA THR A 248 10.06 7.26 -4.58
C THR A 248 9.53 8.63 -4.94
N SER A 249 8.27 8.92 -4.61
CA SER A 249 7.64 10.21 -4.93
C SER A 249 8.31 11.40 -4.27
N ASP A 250 8.99 11.19 -3.15
CA ASP A 250 9.73 12.20 -2.38
C ASP A 250 11.24 12.18 -2.65
N GLY A 251 11.73 11.26 -3.49
CA GLY A 251 13.15 11.10 -3.79
C GLY A 251 14.01 10.56 -2.63
N LEU A 252 13.38 10.15 -1.52
CA LEU A 252 14.08 9.60 -0.36
C LEU A 252 14.15 8.06 -0.44
N PRO A 253 15.25 7.44 0.02
CA PRO A 253 15.40 5.99 -0.07
C PRO A 253 14.38 5.24 0.80
N VAL A 254 14.00 4.04 0.38
CA VAL A 254 13.29 3.03 1.19
C VAL A 254 14.20 1.81 1.31
N THR A 255 14.39 1.32 2.54
CA THR A 255 15.06 0.03 2.79
C THR A 255 14.00 -1.07 2.88
N GLY A 256 14.07 -2.07 2.00
CA GLY A 256 13.15 -3.20 2.00
C GLY A 256 13.36 -4.14 3.19
N ILE A 257 12.28 -4.79 3.63
CA ILE A 257 12.28 -5.75 4.74
C ILE A 257 12.23 -7.22 4.27
N GLY A 258 12.22 -7.44 2.96
CA GLY A 258 12.05 -8.74 2.34
C GLY A 258 10.58 -9.09 2.11
N ARG A 259 10.32 -9.74 0.96
CA ARG A 259 8.99 -10.15 0.51
C ARG A 259 8.22 -10.98 1.53
N ASP A 260 8.87 -11.96 2.17
CA ASP A 260 8.24 -12.85 3.17
C ASP A 260 7.62 -12.09 4.34
N LYS A 261 8.20 -10.96 4.75
CA LYS A 261 7.62 -10.10 5.80
C LYS A 261 6.55 -9.18 5.23
N ALA A 262 6.77 -8.61 4.05
CA ALA A 262 5.82 -7.73 3.39
C ALA A 262 4.48 -8.43 3.12
N GLU A 263 4.49 -9.66 2.59
CA GLU A 263 3.28 -10.45 2.32
C GLU A 263 2.49 -10.76 3.61
N LYS A 264 3.20 -11.00 4.73
CA LYS A 264 2.57 -11.28 6.04
C LYS A 264 1.87 -10.04 6.57
N ILE A 265 2.50 -8.87 6.43
CA ILE A 265 1.91 -7.58 6.83
C ILE A 265 0.67 -7.29 5.99
N TRP A 266 0.76 -7.41 4.67
CA TRP A 266 -0.38 -7.15 3.77
C TRP A 266 -1.53 -8.13 4.04
N PHE A 267 -1.26 -9.43 4.14
CA PHE A 267 -2.28 -10.44 4.41
C PHE A 267 -2.95 -10.23 5.77
N ARG A 268 -2.18 -9.91 6.82
CA ARG A 268 -2.72 -9.62 8.15
C ARG A 268 -3.60 -8.36 8.14
N ALA A 269 -3.19 -7.32 7.41
CA ALA A 269 -3.96 -6.10 7.25
C ALA A 269 -5.28 -6.36 6.50
N LEU A 270 -5.21 -7.07 5.37
CA LEU A 270 -6.37 -7.48 4.56
C LEU A 270 -7.39 -8.26 5.40
N THR A 271 -6.92 -9.21 6.20
CA THR A 271 -7.81 -10.14 6.93
C THR A 271 -8.34 -9.60 8.25
N THR A 272 -7.75 -8.55 8.83
CA THR A 272 -8.11 -8.11 10.20
C THR A 272 -8.29 -6.61 10.39
N LYS A 273 -7.85 -5.78 9.45
CA LYS A 273 -7.85 -4.31 9.59
C LYS A 273 -8.64 -3.63 8.48
N PHE A 274 -8.55 -4.15 7.26
CA PHE A 274 -9.26 -3.58 6.13
C PHE A 274 -10.76 -3.89 6.23
N THR A 275 -11.55 -2.93 5.78
CA THR A 275 -13.00 -3.02 5.58
C THR A 275 -13.34 -2.76 4.11
N SER A 276 -14.60 -2.92 3.73
CA SER A 276 -15.04 -2.82 2.34
C SER A 276 -14.74 -1.47 1.69
N ASN A 277 -14.66 -0.39 2.47
CA ASN A 277 -14.42 0.98 1.99
C ASN A 277 -13.02 1.50 2.37
N THR A 278 -12.06 0.60 2.60
CA THR A 278 -10.68 1.00 2.90
C THR A 278 -10.13 1.82 1.74
N ASN A 279 -9.62 3.02 2.04
CA ASN A 279 -8.92 3.89 1.10
C ASN A 279 -7.39 3.81 1.38
N TYR A 280 -6.56 4.53 0.62
CA TYR A 280 -5.10 4.44 0.78
C TYR A 280 -4.60 4.85 2.18
N SER A 281 -5.22 5.87 2.80
CA SER A 281 -4.93 6.24 4.19
C SER A 281 -5.31 5.13 5.19
N GLY A 282 -6.44 4.47 4.95
CA GLY A 282 -6.88 3.29 5.71
C GLY A 282 -5.96 2.09 5.51
N ALA A 283 -5.48 1.86 4.28
CA ALA A 283 -4.54 0.79 3.95
C ALA A 283 -3.22 0.97 4.70
N ARG A 284 -2.72 2.22 4.75
CA ARG A 284 -1.57 2.57 5.60
C ARG A 284 -1.81 2.30 7.07
N THR A 285 -2.94 2.75 7.60
CA THR A 285 -3.28 2.53 9.01
C THR A 285 -3.35 1.03 9.34
N GLY A 286 -3.98 0.25 8.47
CA GLY A 286 -4.14 -1.19 8.66
C GLY A 286 -2.82 -1.96 8.55
N THR A 287 -1.96 -1.62 7.59
CA THR A 287 -0.63 -2.25 7.46
C THR A 287 0.31 -1.88 8.61
N LEU A 288 0.24 -0.65 9.15
CA LEU A 288 0.98 -0.28 10.36
C LEU A 288 0.48 -1.06 11.58
N ALA A 289 -0.84 -1.18 11.77
CA ALA A 289 -1.41 -1.98 12.85
C ALA A 289 -0.97 -3.45 12.74
N ALA A 290 -0.99 -4.02 11.52
CA ALA A 290 -0.52 -5.38 11.26
C ALA A 290 0.98 -5.55 11.56
N ALA A 291 1.82 -4.62 11.10
CA ALA A 291 3.26 -4.65 11.40
C ALA A 291 3.53 -4.52 12.91
N GLY A 292 2.78 -3.66 13.61
CA GLY A 292 2.87 -3.52 15.06
C GLY A 292 2.50 -4.80 15.81
N GLU A 293 1.48 -5.53 15.34
CA GLU A 293 1.10 -6.84 15.91
C GLU A 293 2.15 -7.93 15.65
N LEU A 294 2.72 -7.95 14.44
CA LEU A 294 3.64 -9.01 14.03
C LEU A 294 5.08 -8.80 14.55
N TYR A 295 5.52 -7.55 14.64
CA TYR A 295 6.93 -7.21 14.88
C TYR A 295 7.15 -6.14 15.97
N GLY A 296 6.11 -5.43 16.41
CA GLY A 296 6.17 -4.34 17.38
C GLY A 296 6.27 -2.96 16.74
N THR A 297 5.71 -1.93 17.41
CA THR A 297 5.60 -0.56 16.86
C THR A 297 6.93 0.21 16.79
N THR A 298 7.99 -0.32 17.41
CA THR A 298 9.34 0.26 17.36
C THR A 298 10.27 -0.52 16.44
N SER A 299 9.76 -1.52 15.71
CA SER A 299 10.57 -2.41 14.88
C SER A 299 10.99 -1.77 13.56
N THR A 300 11.99 -2.37 12.91
CA THR A 300 12.41 -1.97 11.56
C THR A 300 11.28 -2.14 10.55
N GLU A 301 10.46 -3.19 10.69
CA GLU A 301 9.30 -3.44 9.83
C GLU A 301 8.23 -2.36 9.95
N TYR A 302 7.91 -1.94 11.17
CA TYR A 302 6.94 -0.86 11.37
C TYR A 302 7.41 0.44 10.70
N LYS A 303 8.69 0.79 10.86
CA LYS A 303 9.30 1.96 10.20
C LYS A 303 9.30 1.83 8.69
N ALA A 304 9.69 0.67 8.16
CA ALA A 304 9.71 0.42 6.72
C ALA A 304 8.30 0.52 6.09
N VAL A 305 7.24 0.12 6.80
CA VAL A 305 5.85 0.35 6.35
C VAL A 305 5.54 1.84 6.29
N GLN A 306 5.94 2.64 7.28
CA GLN A 306 5.77 4.09 7.23
C GLN A 306 6.51 4.66 6.01
N ASP A 307 7.74 4.20 5.78
CA ASP A 307 8.62 4.72 4.74
C ASP A 307 8.18 4.36 3.33
N ALA A 308 7.78 3.10 3.10
CA ALA A 308 7.28 2.66 1.81
C ALA A 308 5.97 3.39 1.44
N TRP A 309 5.06 3.61 2.41
CA TRP A 309 3.82 4.36 2.14
C TRP A 309 4.10 5.82 1.81
N ALA A 310 5.02 6.46 2.53
CA ALA A 310 5.45 7.82 2.22
C ALA A 310 6.17 7.92 0.86
N GLY A 311 6.93 6.88 0.48
CA GLY A 311 7.55 6.74 -0.83
C GLY A 311 6.56 6.67 -2.00
N VAL A 312 5.27 6.41 -1.72
CA VAL A 312 4.16 6.50 -2.68
C VAL A 312 3.15 7.58 -2.31
N ASN A 313 3.58 8.60 -1.57
CA ASN A 313 2.80 9.78 -1.17
C ASN A 313 1.57 9.49 -0.28
N VAL A 314 1.61 8.44 0.54
CA VAL A 314 0.56 8.15 1.53
C VAL A 314 1.06 8.53 2.94
N GLY A 315 1.00 9.84 3.21
CA GLY A 315 1.45 10.48 4.45
C GLY A 315 2.95 10.36 4.75
N THR A 316 3.37 10.53 6.01
CA THR A 316 4.77 10.81 6.38
C THR A 316 5.69 9.59 6.63
N ARG A 317 7.00 9.73 6.38
CA ARG A 317 8.06 8.75 6.73
C ARG A 317 8.13 8.46 8.23
N SER A 318 8.79 7.37 8.63
CA SER A 318 8.98 6.98 10.05
C SER A 318 9.74 8.03 10.85
N ASP A 319 10.61 8.75 10.17
CA ASP A 319 11.47 9.78 10.77
C ASP A 319 10.82 11.17 10.66
N GLY A 320 9.54 11.23 10.26
CA GLY A 320 8.74 12.46 10.14
C GLY A 320 8.64 13.05 8.72
N GLY A 321 9.13 12.36 7.69
CA GLY A 321 9.24 12.85 6.31
C GLY A 321 7.94 12.89 5.51
N GLY A 322 7.17 13.95 5.62
CA GLY A 322 6.90 14.78 4.44
C GLY A 322 7.72 16.04 4.62
N GLY A 323 7.46 17.12 3.88
CA GLY A 323 7.65 18.43 4.48
C GLY A 323 6.69 18.54 5.69
N GLY A 324 7.03 17.94 6.84
CA GLY A 324 6.26 17.78 8.07
C GLY A 324 7.01 17.41 9.40
N GLY A 325 8.23 17.87 9.72
CA GLY A 325 8.52 18.25 11.12
C GLY A 325 9.06 17.24 12.12
N THR A 326 10.37 17.25 12.38
CA THR A 326 10.78 16.99 13.78
C THR A 326 10.15 18.09 14.63
N SER A 327 9.33 17.71 15.59
CA SER A 327 8.76 18.66 16.51
C SER A 327 9.57 18.74 17.79
N PHE A 328 9.88 19.95 18.22
CA PHE A 328 10.51 20.21 19.50
C PHE A 328 9.51 21.01 20.33
N GLU A 329 9.36 20.66 21.59
CA GLU A 329 8.36 21.28 22.47
C GLU A 329 8.96 21.68 23.81
N SER A 330 8.36 22.70 24.41
CA SER A 330 8.57 23.06 25.81
C SER A 330 7.20 23.05 26.47
N GLY A 331 7.03 22.17 27.45
CA GLY A 331 5.86 22.14 28.36
C GLY A 331 6.17 22.72 29.73
N THR A 332 7.20 23.58 29.84
CA THR A 332 7.53 24.23 31.12
C THR A 332 6.74 25.52 31.24
N ASP A 333 5.96 25.62 32.31
CA ASP A 333 5.22 26.84 32.62
C ASP A 333 6.17 28.04 32.81
N VAL A 334 5.90 29.13 32.12
CA VAL A 334 6.60 30.41 32.29
C VAL A 334 5.60 31.50 32.61
N SER A 335 5.61 31.99 33.85
CA SER A 335 4.72 33.06 34.30
C SER A 335 4.95 34.34 33.49
N ILE A 336 3.86 34.94 33.03
CA ILE A 336 3.85 36.22 32.32
C ILE A 336 3.47 37.30 33.34
N PRO A 337 4.35 38.25 33.67
CA PRO A 337 4.04 39.32 34.61
C PRO A 337 3.08 40.35 34.01
N ASP A 338 2.08 40.75 34.80
CA ASP A 338 1.12 41.83 34.47
C ASP A 338 1.84 43.14 34.12
N ASN A 339 1.54 43.70 32.95
CA ASN A 339 2.19 44.90 32.38
C ASN A 339 3.72 44.93 32.53
N GLY A 340 4.36 43.77 32.42
CA GLY A 340 5.75 43.56 32.81
C GLY A 340 6.73 43.49 31.63
N ALA A 341 7.99 43.19 31.97
CA ALA A 341 8.99 42.87 30.96
C ALA A 341 8.64 41.54 30.24
N ALA A 342 9.02 41.43 28.97
CA ALA A 342 8.83 40.21 28.19
C ALA A 342 9.56 39.02 28.84
N VAL A 343 8.92 37.86 28.82
CA VAL A 343 9.49 36.57 29.26
C VAL A 343 9.79 35.69 28.05
N THR A 344 10.70 34.73 28.22
CA THR A 344 11.07 33.78 27.16
C THR A 344 11.03 32.34 27.64
N SER A 345 10.55 31.45 26.76
CA SER A 345 10.60 29.99 26.94
C SER A 345 11.48 29.39 25.84
N PRO A 346 12.58 28.68 26.16
CA PRO A 346 13.50 28.14 25.16
C PRO A 346 13.09 26.74 24.67
N ILE A 347 13.44 26.44 23.42
CA ILE A 347 13.47 25.10 22.83
C ILE A 347 14.83 24.90 22.16
N THR A 348 15.54 23.84 22.55
CA THR A 348 16.80 23.44 21.90
C THR A 348 16.51 22.53 20.72
N VAL A 349 16.76 23.03 19.52
CA VAL A 349 16.69 22.25 18.27
C VAL A 349 18.06 21.68 17.98
N SER A 350 18.15 20.35 17.88
CA SER A 350 19.38 19.63 17.55
C SER A 350 19.11 18.54 16.52
N GLY A 351 20.17 18.04 15.88
CA GLY A 351 20.07 16.95 14.90
C GLY A 351 19.55 17.37 13.52
N ARG A 352 19.37 18.66 13.24
CA ARG A 352 19.05 19.18 11.90
C ARG A 352 20.30 19.74 11.20
N THR A 353 20.32 19.71 9.88
CA THR A 353 21.38 20.33 9.06
C THR A 353 20.78 21.45 8.20
N GLY A 354 21.51 22.56 8.05
CA GLY A 354 21.08 23.69 7.22
C GLY A 354 20.09 24.64 7.91
N ASN A 355 19.34 25.38 7.09
CA ASN A 355 18.38 26.38 7.55
C ASN A 355 17.00 25.79 7.87
N ALA A 356 16.20 26.51 8.65
CA ALA A 356 14.81 26.20 8.92
C ALA A 356 13.95 26.34 7.64
N PRO A 357 12.76 25.72 7.56
CA PRO A 357 11.93 25.80 6.37
C PRO A 357 11.15 27.11 6.28
N SER A 358 10.62 27.42 5.08
CA SER A 358 9.78 28.60 4.84
C SER A 358 8.34 28.46 5.36
N ASN A 359 7.98 27.28 5.84
CA ASN A 359 6.68 26.96 6.41
C ASN A 359 6.78 26.39 7.84
N LEU A 360 7.78 26.80 8.62
CA LEU A 360 7.96 26.40 10.01
C LEU A 360 6.67 26.62 10.81
N GLN A 361 6.13 25.58 11.43
CA GLN A 361 4.91 25.70 12.23
C GLN A 361 5.25 25.93 13.70
N VAL A 362 4.56 26.89 14.32
CA VAL A 362 4.70 27.27 15.73
C VAL A 362 3.34 27.14 16.41
N ALA A 363 3.14 26.06 17.16
CA ALA A 363 1.95 25.89 17.98
C ALA A 363 2.21 26.48 19.37
N VAL A 364 1.29 27.30 19.87
CA VAL A 364 1.35 27.92 21.20
C VAL A 364 0.11 27.58 22.00
N ASP A 365 0.30 27.38 23.29
CA ASP A 365 -0.73 27.20 24.29
C ASP A 365 -0.40 28.10 25.50
N ILE A 366 -1.08 29.22 25.59
CA ILE A 366 -0.86 30.25 26.62
C ILE A 366 -2.15 30.44 27.39
N VAL A 367 -2.08 30.31 28.71
CA VAL A 367 -3.20 30.61 29.60
C VAL A 367 -3.14 32.09 29.95
N HIS A 368 -4.20 32.84 29.66
CA HIS A 368 -4.32 34.28 29.96
C HIS A 368 -5.78 34.69 29.94
N THR A 369 -6.22 35.55 30.86
CA THR A 369 -7.62 36.01 30.97
C THR A 369 -8.00 37.08 29.96
N TYR A 370 -7.04 37.61 29.20
CA TYR A 370 -7.30 38.56 28.12
C TYR A 370 -6.18 38.50 27.06
N ILE A 371 -6.36 37.75 25.97
CA ILE A 371 -5.26 37.58 25.00
C ILE A 371 -4.95 38.85 24.21
N GLY A 372 -5.85 39.83 24.19
CA GLY A 372 -5.65 41.16 23.61
C GLY A 372 -4.37 41.84 24.06
N ASP A 373 -3.95 41.59 25.29
CA ASP A 373 -2.83 42.31 25.93
C ASP A 373 -1.47 41.71 25.57
N LEU A 374 -1.48 40.49 25.02
CA LEU A 374 -0.27 39.75 24.68
C LEU A 374 0.32 40.19 23.34
N LYS A 375 1.64 40.41 23.34
CA LYS A 375 2.50 40.31 22.15
C LYS A 375 3.29 39.01 22.21
N VAL A 376 3.27 38.24 21.11
CA VAL A 376 3.94 36.94 20.99
C VAL A 376 4.87 36.95 19.77
N ASP A 377 6.16 36.72 20.01
CA ASP A 377 7.19 36.60 18.97
C ASP A 377 7.86 35.21 19.06
N LEU A 378 8.19 34.61 17.90
CA LEU A 378 9.22 33.57 17.79
C LEU A 378 10.58 34.26 17.61
N VAL A 379 11.59 33.86 18.37
CA VAL A 379 12.97 34.35 18.25
C VAL A 379 13.88 33.21 17.78
N ALA A 380 14.55 33.43 16.65
CA ALA A 380 15.50 32.50 16.04
C ALA A 380 16.85 32.47 16.79
N PRO A 381 17.71 31.46 16.55
CA PRO A 381 18.99 31.32 17.25
C PRO A 381 19.96 32.49 17.07
N ASP A 382 19.83 33.25 15.98
CA ASP A 382 20.62 34.44 15.69
C ASP A 382 20.07 35.73 16.35
N GLY A 383 18.89 35.65 16.98
CA GLY A 383 18.18 36.76 17.61
C GLY A 383 17.09 37.43 16.74
N THR A 384 16.92 37.01 15.48
CA THR A 384 15.87 37.51 14.59
C THR A 384 14.48 37.16 15.15
N ALA A 385 13.55 38.12 15.15
CA ALA A 385 12.22 37.97 15.74
C ALA A 385 11.10 37.98 14.69
N TYR A 386 10.19 37.03 14.78
CA TYR A 386 8.99 36.89 13.95
C TYR A 386 7.75 37.05 14.81
N THR A 387 6.97 38.11 14.59
CA THR A 387 5.72 38.33 15.34
C THR A 387 4.66 37.33 14.91
N LEU A 388 4.24 36.48 15.85
CA LEU A 388 3.14 35.53 15.67
C LEU A 388 1.80 36.21 15.95
N LYS A 389 1.76 37.04 17.01
CA LYS A 389 0.59 37.80 17.43
C LYS A 389 1.00 39.19 17.96
N GLY A 390 0.34 40.24 17.47
CA GLY A 390 0.55 41.61 17.95
C GLY A 390 -0.27 41.96 19.20
N TYR A 391 0.23 42.92 19.98
CA TYR A 391 -0.56 43.58 21.03
C TYR A 391 -1.82 44.23 20.44
N GLY A 392 -2.93 44.18 21.18
CA GLY A 392 -4.24 44.71 20.76
C GLY A 392 -5.03 43.80 19.82
N THR A 393 -4.56 42.58 19.53
CA THR A 393 -5.23 41.61 18.64
C THR A 393 -5.86 40.46 19.44
N GLY A 394 -6.98 39.89 18.97
CA GLY A 394 -7.67 38.77 19.66
C GLY A 394 -8.73 39.18 20.69
N GLY A 395 -8.73 40.45 21.11
CA GLY A 395 -9.76 41.03 21.98
C GLY A 395 -9.80 40.37 23.37
N SER A 396 -11.00 40.35 23.96
CA SER A 396 -11.27 39.85 25.32
C SER A 396 -11.43 38.32 25.40
N SER A 397 -10.78 37.57 24.53
CA SER A 397 -10.84 36.11 24.57
C SER A 397 -9.87 35.59 25.62
N ASP A 398 -10.27 34.55 26.35
CA ASP A 398 -9.38 33.83 27.26
C ASP A 398 -8.53 32.83 26.47
N ASN A 399 -7.26 32.71 26.87
CA ASN A 399 -6.27 31.74 26.41
C ASN A 399 -5.94 31.80 24.91
N LEU A 400 -4.68 31.57 24.58
CA LEU A 400 -4.21 31.52 23.19
C LEU A 400 -3.77 30.09 22.87
N ASN A 401 -4.63 29.37 22.16
CA ASN A 401 -4.30 28.07 21.56
C ASN A 401 -4.35 28.23 20.03
N ALA A 402 -3.18 28.33 19.39
CA ALA A 402 -3.07 28.64 17.97
C ALA A 402 -1.80 28.05 17.36
N THR A 403 -1.86 27.79 16.04
CA THR A 403 -0.69 27.41 15.25
C THR A 403 -0.42 28.46 14.18
N TYR A 404 0.82 28.96 14.14
CA TYR A 404 1.29 29.94 13.19
C TYR A 404 2.27 29.32 12.19
N THR A 405 2.32 29.84 10.97
CA THR A 405 3.32 29.47 9.97
C THR A 405 4.30 30.61 9.77
N VAL A 406 5.60 30.34 9.95
CA VAL A 406 6.69 31.31 9.84
C VAL A 406 7.61 30.94 8.68
N ASN A 407 7.96 31.92 7.87
CA ASN A 407 9.03 31.76 6.90
C ASN A 407 10.38 32.03 7.56
N ALA A 408 11.07 30.94 7.96
CA ALA A 408 12.36 30.98 8.62
C ALA A 408 13.50 30.48 7.71
N SER A 409 13.35 30.55 6.37
CA SER A 409 14.35 30.00 5.44
C SER A 409 15.73 30.65 5.48
N SER A 410 15.85 31.84 6.09
CA SER A 410 17.12 32.52 6.34
C SER A 410 17.85 32.03 7.59
N GLU A 411 17.16 31.33 8.49
CA GLU A 411 17.65 31.02 9.83
C GLU A 411 18.27 29.64 9.90
N VAL A 412 19.37 29.48 10.63
CA VAL A 412 19.95 28.15 10.91
C VAL A 412 18.97 27.35 11.77
N ALA A 413 18.65 26.11 11.37
CA ALA A 413 17.65 25.30 12.07
C ALA A 413 18.10 24.87 13.48
N ASN A 414 19.36 24.43 13.61
CA ASN A 414 19.92 24.03 14.90
C ASN A 414 20.25 25.24 15.77
N GLY A 415 19.87 25.16 17.05
CA GLY A 415 20.13 26.21 18.02
C GLY A 415 19.01 26.33 19.04
N VAL A 416 19.10 27.36 19.88
CA VAL A 416 18.07 27.67 20.86
C VAL A 416 17.08 28.65 20.23
N TRP A 417 15.87 28.18 19.99
CA TRP A 417 14.73 29.03 19.61
C TRP A 417 14.00 29.46 20.87
N GLN A 418 13.37 30.63 20.87
CA GLN A 418 12.61 31.11 22.03
C GLN A 418 11.23 31.60 21.62
N LEU A 419 10.21 31.26 22.42
CA LEU A 419 8.95 31.96 22.40
C LEU A 419 9.04 33.13 23.38
N ARG A 420 8.89 34.35 22.88
CA ARG A 420 8.91 35.58 23.68
C ARG A 420 7.49 36.12 23.81
N VAL A 421 7.03 36.27 25.05
CA VAL A 421 5.67 36.74 25.35
C VAL A 421 5.75 37.93 26.30
N GLN A 422 4.96 38.96 26.03
CA GLN A 422 4.83 40.14 26.90
C GLN A 422 3.37 40.53 27.02
N ASP A 423 2.92 40.72 28.27
CA ASP A 423 1.70 41.46 28.56
C ASP A 423 1.99 42.97 28.59
N ASN A 424 1.21 43.73 27.84
CA ASN A 424 1.36 45.18 27.68
C ASN A 424 0.18 45.97 28.26
N ALA A 425 -0.74 45.32 28.97
CA ALA A 425 -1.81 45.96 29.72
C ALA A 425 -1.74 45.56 31.19
N ALA A 426 -2.48 46.29 32.03
CA ALA A 426 -2.60 46.00 33.45
C ALA A 426 -3.86 45.15 33.71
N ILE A 427 -3.91 44.43 34.84
CA ILE A 427 -5.05 43.68 35.44
C ILE A 427 -5.02 42.18 35.17
N ASP A 428 -4.62 41.77 33.98
CA ASP A 428 -4.65 40.38 33.55
C ASP A 428 -3.30 39.69 33.81
N THR A 429 -3.33 38.38 34.05
CA THR A 429 -2.10 37.59 34.26
C THR A 429 -2.24 36.22 33.62
N GLY A 430 -1.11 35.56 33.39
CA GLY A 430 -1.12 34.22 32.85
C GLY A 430 0.25 33.59 32.76
N TYR A 431 0.37 32.55 31.95
CA TYR A 431 1.62 31.83 31.73
C TYR A 431 1.63 31.14 30.37
N ILE A 432 2.83 30.96 29.82
CA ILE A 432 3.05 30.04 28.70
C ILE A 432 2.90 28.63 29.27
N ASN A 433 1.89 27.87 28.83
CA ASN A 433 1.67 26.49 29.28
C ASN A 433 2.53 25.52 28.46
N SER A 434 2.44 25.63 27.13
CA SER A 434 3.34 24.90 26.24
C SER A 434 3.50 25.57 24.88
N TRP A 435 4.55 25.19 24.15
CA TRP A 435 4.67 25.53 22.74
C TRP A 435 5.54 24.51 21.99
N LYS A 436 5.35 24.44 20.68
CA LYS A 436 5.98 23.45 19.81
C LYS A 436 6.39 24.07 18.48
N LEU A 437 7.65 23.82 18.09
CA LEU A 437 8.13 24.03 16.73
C LEU A 437 7.98 22.74 15.96
N THR A 438 7.41 22.78 14.76
CA THR A 438 7.33 21.64 13.85
C THR A 438 7.97 22.06 12.53
N PHE A 439 9.10 21.44 12.16
CA PHE A 439 9.95 21.79 11.02
C PHE A 439 9.63 21.00 9.75
N PRO A 440 8.66 21.42 8.91
CA PRO A 440 8.10 20.57 7.89
C PRO A 440 9.19 20.04 6.96
#